data_AF-A0A8S3TMY2-F1
#
_entry.id   AF-A0A8S3TMY2-F1
#
_cell.length_a   1.000
_cell.length_b   1.000
_cell.length_c   1.000
_cell.angle_alpha   90.00
_cell.angle_beta   90.00
_cell.angle_gamma   90.00
#
_symmetry.space_group_name_H-M   'P 1'
#
loop_
_entity.id
_entity.type
_entity.pdbx_description
1 polymer ?
#
loop_
_entity_poly.entity_id
_entity_poly.type
_entity_poly.pdbx_seq_one_letter_code
_entity_poly.pdbx_strand_id
1 'polypeptide(L)'
;MARKETRKRAKEKLKKKQRRQEARDRGETLGPTRKMLKLNSMEKSTCKVKVVLDCSFDEYMNDKDIMKLTKQVGFCYSANRRAENPLQFYVCGLHGQMQQRLESIGDYKNWDEKKSDTGETSSNLQKILHPLQPCNMGLDIEVQELLTLV
;
A
#
# COMPACT_ATOMS: atom_id res chain seq x y z
N MET A 1 -29.66 9.71 -21.11
CA MET A 1 -28.19 9.75 -20.98
C MET A 1 -27.55 8.37 -20.69
N ALA A 2 -28.07 7.56 -19.77
CA ALA A 2 -27.49 6.27 -19.35
C ALA A 2 -27.18 5.26 -20.47
N ARG A 3 -28.03 5.16 -21.51
CA ARG A 3 -27.86 4.22 -22.64
C ARG A 3 -26.63 4.52 -23.53
N LYS A 4 -26.19 5.78 -23.55
CA LYS A 4 -25.01 6.24 -24.30
C LYS A 4 -23.72 5.90 -23.54
N GLU A 5 -23.74 6.03 -22.21
CA GLU A 5 -22.61 5.66 -21.34
C GLU A 5 -22.37 4.16 -21.26
N THR A 6 -23.43 3.35 -21.21
CA THR A 6 -23.30 1.88 -21.23
C THR A 6 -22.70 1.38 -22.56
N ARG A 7 -23.15 1.92 -23.69
CA ARG A 7 -22.58 1.63 -25.02
C ARG A 7 -21.11 2.07 -25.13
N LYS A 8 -20.74 3.23 -24.55
CA LYS A 8 -19.34 3.69 -24.48
C LYS A 8 -18.48 2.73 -23.65
N ARG A 9 -18.94 2.34 -22.46
CA ARG A 9 -18.24 1.36 -21.60
C ARG A 9 -18.06 0.00 -22.27
N ALA A 10 -19.07 -0.49 -23.00
CA ALA A 10 -18.98 -1.74 -23.75
C ALA A 10 -17.93 -1.68 -24.87
N LYS A 11 -17.89 -0.58 -25.63
CA LYS A 11 -16.90 -0.35 -26.70
C LYS A 11 -15.47 -0.29 -26.15
N GLU A 12 -15.26 0.43 -25.04
CA GLU A 12 -13.96 0.50 -24.35
C GLU A 12 -13.52 -0.88 -23.85
N LYS A 13 -14.44 -1.68 -23.29
CA LYS A 13 -14.15 -3.05 -22.83
C LYS A 13 -13.72 -3.96 -23.99
N LEU A 14 -14.41 -3.87 -25.14
CA LEU A 14 -14.06 -4.64 -26.33
C LEU A 14 -12.68 -4.24 -26.88
N LYS A 15 -12.42 -2.93 -27.00
CA LYS A 15 -11.12 -2.40 -27.45
C LYS A 15 -9.98 -2.83 -26.54
N LYS A 16 -10.20 -2.84 -25.22
CA LYS A 16 -9.21 -3.33 -24.24
C LYS A 16 -8.95 -4.84 -24.38
N LYS A 17 -9.97 -5.63 -24.71
CA LYS A 17 -9.82 -7.08 -24.98
C LYS A 17 -9.02 -7.33 -26.25
N GLN A 18 -9.32 -6.61 -27.34
CA GLN A 18 -8.60 -6.67 -28.61
C GLN A 18 -7.13 -6.32 -28.43
N ARG A 19 -6.82 -5.17 -27.82
CA ARG A 19 -5.43 -4.75 -27.53
C ARG A 19 -4.65 -5.78 -26.73
N ARG A 20 -5.31 -6.44 -25.77
CA ARG A 20 -4.69 -7.53 -24.98
C ARG A 20 -4.44 -8.79 -25.79
N GLN A 21 -5.32 -9.11 -26.74
CA GLN A 21 -5.12 -10.24 -27.62
C GLN A 21 -3.98 -9.96 -28.60
N GLU A 22 -3.99 -8.80 -29.25
CA GLU A 22 -2.92 -8.37 -30.15
C GLU A 22 -1.55 -8.34 -29.45
N ALA A 23 -1.48 -7.86 -28.20
CA ALA A 23 -0.25 -7.92 -27.40
C ALA A 23 0.22 -9.36 -27.14
N ARG A 24 -0.70 -10.32 -26.91
CA ARG A 24 -0.34 -11.74 -26.78
C ARG A 24 0.17 -12.31 -28.09
N ASP A 25 -0.50 -11.99 -29.19
CA ASP A 25 -0.12 -12.47 -30.52
C ASP A 25 1.25 -11.92 -30.94
N ARG A 26 1.60 -10.71 -30.50
CA ARG A 26 2.94 -10.11 -30.64
C ARG A 26 3.99 -10.61 -29.61
N GLY A 27 3.61 -11.49 -28.69
CA GLY A 27 4.51 -11.99 -27.63
C GLY A 27 4.87 -10.96 -26.56
N GLU A 28 4.13 -9.85 -26.45
CA GLU A 28 4.37 -8.83 -25.43
C GLU A 28 3.94 -9.33 -24.04
N THR A 29 4.73 -8.99 -23.02
CA THR A 29 4.40 -9.35 -21.63
C THR A 29 3.22 -8.49 -21.14
N LEU A 30 2.14 -9.14 -20.68
CA LEU A 30 0.92 -8.44 -20.21
C LEU A 30 0.99 -7.97 -18.74
N GLY A 31 2.20 -7.90 -18.19
CA GLY A 31 2.45 -7.68 -16.77
C GLY A 31 2.09 -8.89 -15.89
N PRO A 32 2.33 -8.78 -14.57
CA PRO A 32 2.17 -9.90 -13.66
C PRO A 32 0.70 -10.31 -13.51
N THR A 33 0.45 -11.62 -13.55
CA THR A 33 -0.89 -12.17 -13.32
C THR A 33 -1.29 -12.05 -11.84
N ARG A 34 -2.60 -12.14 -11.54
CA ARG A 34 -3.09 -12.14 -10.15
C ARG A 34 -2.46 -13.25 -9.30
N LYS A 35 -2.16 -14.42 -9.91
CA LYS A 35 -1.49 -15.53 -9.21
C LYS A 35 -0.05 -15.18 -8.87
N MET A 36 0.69 -14.60 -9.82
CA MET A 36 2.06 -14.12 -9.59
C MET A 36 2.09 -13.05 -8.50
N LEU A 37 1.15 -12.10 -8.53
CA LEU A 37 1.04 -11.07 -7.50
C LEU A 37 0.67 -11.62 -6.12
N LYS A 38 0.09 -12.81 -5.98
CA LYS A 38 -0.10 -13.42 -4.66
C LYS A 38 1.21 -14.03 -4.11
N LEU A 39 2.08 -14.50 -4.98
CA LEU A 39 3.37 -15.09 -4.59
C LEU A 39 4.41 -14.03 -4.23
N ASN A 40 4.34 -12.86 -4.87
CA ASN A 40 5.28 -11.75 -4.66
C ASN A 40 5.00 -10.97 -3.36
N SER A 41 4.93 -11.62 -2.18
CA SER A 41 4.56 -10.96 -0.91
C SER A 41 5.63 -9.99 -0.38
N MET A 42 5.23 -8.94 0.36
CA MET A 42 6.17 -8.01 1.02
C MET A 42 7.02 -8.75 2.05
N GLU A 43 6.43 -9.72 2.75
CA GLU A 43 7.15 -10.61 3.68
C GLU A 43 8.30 -11.38 3.00
N LYS A 44 8.02 -11.97 1.82
CA LYS A 44 8.97 -12.78 1.05
C LYS A 44 9.95 -11.94 0.22
N SER A 45 9.75 -10.62 0.17
CA SER A 45 10.62 -9.72 -0.57
C SER A 45 12.03 -9.70 0.01
N THR A 46 13.03 -9.60 -0.86
CA THR A 46 14.42 -9.33 -0.46
C THR A 46 14.60 -7.89 0.04
N CYS A 47 13.73 -6.97 -0.38
CA CYS A 47 13.76 -5.57 0.04
C CYS A 47 13.18 -5.42 1.46
N LYS A 48 14.04 -5.01 2.41
CA LYS A 48 13.67 -4.78 3.82
C LYS A 48 13.47 -3.30 4.17
N VAL A 49 13.61 -2.40 3.19
CA VAL A 49 13.32 -0.96 3.37
C VAL A 49 11.87 -0.79 3.79
N LYS A 50 11.65 -0.01 4.85
CA LYS A 50 10.33 0.30 5.39
C LYS A 50 9.92 1.71 4.96
N VAL A 51 8.73 1.82 4.39
CA VAL A 51 8.13 3.11 4.03
C VAL A 51 6.78 3.23 4.72
N VAL A 52 6.60 4.34 5.42
CA VAL A 52 5.36 4.66 6.13
C VAL A 52 4.73 5.88 5.47
N LEU A 53 3.46 5.76 5.10
CA LEU A 53 2.64 6.90 4.71
C LEU A 53 1.87 7.41 5.93
N ASP A 54 2.19 8.62 6.38
CA ASP A 54 1.47 9.27 7.45
C ASP A 54 0.19 9.94 6.95
N CYS A 55 -0.95 9.41 7.39
CA CYS A 55 -2.29 9.88 7.03
C CYS A 55 -3.00 10.55 8.20
N SER A 56 -2.27 10.96 9.25
CA SER A 56 -2.84 11.62 10.44
C SER A 56 -3.46 13.01 10.17
N PHE A 57 -3.26 13.58 8.98
CA PHE A 57 -3.68 14.92 8.58
C PHE A 57 -5.08 15.00 7.93
N ASP A 58 -5.96 14.01 8.15
CA ASP A 58 -7.32 13.95 7.57
C ASP A 58 -8.12 15.25 7.80
N GLU A 59 -7.99 15.82 8.99
CA GLU A 59 -8.68 17.04 9.42
C GLU A 59 -8.29 18.32 8.65
N TYR A 60 -7.12 18.32 7.98
CA TYR A 60 -6.66 19.45 7.17
C TYR A 60 -7.06 19.32 5.69
N MET A 61 -7.73 18.23 5.31
CA MET A 61 -8.10 17.94 3.93
C MET A 61 -9.61 18.03 3.73
N ASN A 62 -10.02 18.61 2.60
CA ASN A 62 -11.40 18.51 2.16
C ASN A 62 -11.68 17.14 1.51
N ASP A 63 -12.96 16.82 1.30
CA ASP A 63 -13.40 15.53 0.76
C ASP A 63 -12.73 15.18 -0.58
N LYS A 64 -12.50 16.17 -1.46
CA LYS A 64 -11.87 15.93 -2.76
C LYS A 64 -10.41 15.53 -2.59
N ASP A 65 -9.72 16.08 -1.61
CA ASP A 65 -8.33 15.75 -1.33
C ASP A 65 -8.23 14.39 -0.65
N ILE A 66 -9.13 14.06 0.28
CA ILE A 66 -9.29 12.70 0.83
C ILE A 66 -9.52 11.67 -0.27
N MET A 67 -10.38 11.98 -1.25
CA MET A 67 -10.63 11.12 -2.40
C MET A 67 -9.36 10.88 -3.24
N LYS A 68 -8.53 11.90 -3.43
CA LYS A 68 -7.26 11.80 -4.17
C LYS A 68 -6.24 11.00 -3.37
N LEU A 69 -6.07 11.30 -2.08
CA LEU A 69 -5.12 10.61 -1.21
C LEU A 69 -5.43 9.12 -1.14
N THR A 70 -6.69 8.74 -0.91
CA THR A 70 -7.10 7.32 -0.90
C THR A 70 -6.70 6.60 -2.20
N LYS A 71 -6.89 7.26 -3.35
CA LYS A 71 -6.48 6.70 -4.65
C LYS A 71 -4.97 6.59 -4.79
N GLN A 72 -4.24 7.60 -4.32
CA GLN A 72 -2.78 7.61 -4.34
C GLN A 72 -2.21 6.49 -3.47
N VAL A 73 -2.72 6.31 -2.25
CA VAL A 73 -2.32 5.21 -1.36
C VAL A 73 -2.57 3.84 -2.02
N GLY A 74 -3.76 3.63 -2.60
CA GLY A 74 -4.06 2.41 -3.35
C GLY A 74 -3.17 2.19 -4.57
N PHE A 75 -2.78 3.26 -5.25
CA PHE A 75 -1.82 3.22 -6.35
C PHE A 75 -0.41 2.85 -5.86
N CYS A 76 0.08 3.46 -4.78
CA CYS A 76 1.37 3.16 -4.17
C CYS A 76 1.46 1.69 -3.75
N TYR A 77 0.46 1.18 -3.04
CA TYR A 77 0.40 -0.24 -2.69
C TYR A 77 0.41 -1.12 -3.94
N SER A 78 -0.45 -0.82 -4.92
CA SER A 78 -0.52 -1.54 -6.18
C SER A 78 0.81 -1.56 -6.95
N ALA A 79 1.50 -0.42 -7.02
CA ALA A 79 2.80 -0.32 -7.66
C ALA A 79 3.84 -1.14 -6.90
N ASN A 80 3.85 -1.06 -5.57
CA ASN A 80 4.76 -1.83 -4.73
C ASN A 80 4.60 -3.34 -4.93
N ARG A 81 3.36 -3.86 -4.96
CA ARG A 81 3.06 -5.28 -5.23
C ARG A 81 3.60 -5.78 -6.58
N ARG A 82 3.81 -4.88 -7.53
CA ARG A 82 4.29 -5.17 -8.90
C ARG A 82 5.79 -4.96 -9.06
N ALA A 83 6.46 -4.37 -8.07
CA ALA A 83 7.92 -4.29 -8.07
C ALA A 83 8.51 -5.70 -7.96
N GLU A 84 9.71 -5.88 -8.51
CA GLU A 84 10.45 -7.15 -8.41
C GLU A 84 10.68 -7.54 -6.95
N ASN A 85 11.07 -6.57 -6.12
CA ASN A 85 11.25 -6.73 -4.69
C ASN A 85 10.41 -5.68 -3.94
N PRO A 86 9.15 -5.99 -3.59
CA PRO A 86 8.27 -5.06 -2.88
C PRO A 86 8.89 -4.56 -1.58
N LEU A 87 8.86 -3.26 -1.32
CA LEU A 87 9.27 -2.69 -0.04
C LEU A 87 8.26 -3.03 1.07
N GLN A 88 8.66 -2.88 2.33
CA GLN A 88 7.77 -3.04 3.48
C GLN A 88 6.91 -1.79 3.62
N PHE A 89 5.66 -1.85 3.17
CA PHE A 89 4.75 -0.71 3.05
C PHE A 89 3.79 -0.63 4.24
N TYR A 90 3.67 0.56 4.83
CA TYR A 90 2.79 0.83 5.96
C TYR A 90 2.01 2.13 5.73
N VAL A 91 0.80 2.21 6.29
CA VAL A 91 -0.04 3.41 6.27
C VAL A 91 -0.48 3.71 7.70
N CYS A 92 -0.01 4.80 8.30
CA CYS A 92 -0.31 5.18 9.68
C CYS A 92 -1.32 6.33 9.75
N GLY A 93 -1.90 6.55 10.95
CA GLY A 93 -2.79 7.68 11.18
C GLY A 93 -4.13 7.59 10.45
N LEU A 94 -4.60 6.39 10.09
CA LEU A 94 -5.91 6.21 9.44
C LEU A 94 -7.04 6.47 10.44
N HIS A 95 -7.71 7.61 10.27
CA HIS A 95 -8.90 7.97 11.02
C HIS A 95 -9.86 8.78 10.12
N GLY A 96 -10.96 9.27 10.70
CA GLY A 96 -11.82 10.26 10.05
C GLY A 96 -12.41 9.82 8.70
N GLN A 97 -12.39 10.75 7.74
CA GLN A 97 -13.03 10.60 6.45
C GLN A 97 -12.31 9.59 5.55
N MET A 98 -10.98 9.58 5.58
CA MET A 98 -10.17 8.63 4.82
C MET A 98 -10.45 7.19 5.24
N GLN A 99 -10.55 6.92 6.55
CA GLN A 99 -10.86 5.59 7.06
C GLN A 99 -12.25 5.11 6.59
N GLN A 100 -13.28 5.94 6.73
CA GLN A 100 -14.63 5.62 6.26
C GLN A 100 -14.65 5.31 4.76
N ARG A 101 -13.85 6.06 4.00
CA ARG A 101 -13.72 5.87 2.56
C ARG A 101 -13.04 4.55 2.19
N LEU A 102 -11.97 4.19 2.88
CA LEU A 102 -11.30 2.89 2.70
C LEU A 102 -12.25 1.73 3.05
N GLU A 103 -12.99 1.85 4.15
CA GLU A 103 -13.99 0.86 4.58
C GLU A 103 -15.09 0.66 3.52
N SER A 104 -15.58 1.76 2.93
CA SER A 104 -16.55 1.70 1.83
C SER A 104 -16.04 1.00 0.57
N ILE A 105 -14.74 1.13 0.26
CA ILE A 105 -14.11 0.44 -0.89
C ILE A 105 -13.85 -1.04 -0.56
N GLY A 106 -13.39 -1.33 0.66
CA GLY A 106 -13.20 -2.69 1.21
C GLY A 106 -12.03 -3.48 0.64
N ASP A 107 -11.27 -2.94 -0.32
CA ASP A 107 -10.16 -3.63 -0.97
C ASP A 107 -8.90 -3.73 -0.09
N TYR A 108 -8.66 -2.69 0.72
CA TYR A 108 -7.49 -2.59 1.60
C TYR A 108 -7.39 -3.73 2.63
N LYS A 109 -8.52 -4.33 3.03
CA LYS A 109 -8.58 -5.49 3.94
C LYS A 109 -7.85 -6.72 3.43
N ASN A 110 -7.64 -6.81 2.11
CA ASN A 110 -6.93 -7.90 1.45
C ASN A 110 -5.49 -7.51 1.09
N TRP A 111 -5.00 -6.37 1.58
CA TRP A 111 -3.63 -5.96 1.33
C TRP A 111 -2.67 -6.85 2.13
N ASP A 112 -1.53 -7.10 1.53
CA ASP A 112 -0.44 -7.94 2.06
C ASP A 112 0.38 -7.19 3.12
N GLU A 113 -0.28 -6.34 3.90
CA GLU A 113 0.33 -5.63 5.01
C GLU A 113 0.62 -6.60 6.16
N LYS A 114 1.79 -6.46 6.79
CA LYS A 114 2.12 -7.28 7.96
C LYS A 114 1.13 -7.00 9.09
N LYS A 115 0.29 -7.98 9.41
CA LYS A 115 -0.28 -8.10 10.75
C LYS A 115 0.88 -8.54 11.65
N SER A 116 1.30 -7.71 12.60
CA SER A 116 2.30 -8.14 13.57
C SER A 116 1.71 -9.25 14.45
N ASP A 117 2.43 -10.37 14.55
CA ASP A 117 2.07 -11.59 15.31
C ASP A 117 2.08 -11.41 16.84
N THR A 118 1.72 -10.24 17.37
CA THR A 118 1.27 -10.15 18.76
C THR A 118 -0.23 -10.36 18.78
N GLY A 119 -0.60 -11.64 18.94
CA GLY A 119 -1.96 -12.13 19.03
C GLY A 119 -2.79 -11.30 19.98
N GLU A 120 -3.71 -10.53 19.41
CA GLU A 120 -4.88 -9.99 20.08
C GLU A 120 -5.86 -9.56 18.98
N THR A 121 -6.82 -10.44 18.74
CA THR A 121 -8.03 -10.21 17.95
C THR A 121 -8.94 -9.24 18.70
N SER A 122 -8.87 -7.96 18.36
CA SER A 122 -9.97 -6.97 18.31
C SER A 122 -9.36 -5.57 18.20
N SER A 123 -9.86 -4.73 17.29
CA SER A 123 -9.41 -3.35 17.00
C SER A 123 -8.04 -3.18 16.29
N ASN A 124 -7.94 -3.67 15.06
CA ASN A 124 -6.74 -3.51 14.20
C ASN A 124 -6.51 -2.08 13.63
N LEU A 125 -6.90 -1.02 14.35
CA LEU A 125 -6.59 0.38 14.00
C LEU A 125 -5.68 1.09 15.01
N GLN A 126 -5.37 0.48 16.16
CA GLN A 126 -4.45 1.06 17.14
C GLN A 126 -3.02 0.51 17.10
N LYS A 127 -2.73 -0.53 16.33
CA LYS A 127 -1.36 -1.06 16.18
C LYS A 127 -0.53 -0.34 15.10
N ILE A 128 -0.73 0.98 14.99
CA ILE A 128 0.22 1.94 14.39
C ILE A 128 0.47 3.10 15.38
N LEU A 129 0.38 2.77 16.66
CA LEU A 129 0.80 3.62 17.76
C LEU A 129 1.33 2.73 18.90
N HIS A 130 2.27 1.82 18.60
CA HIS A 130 3.34 1.67 19.58
C HIS A 130 4.21 2.91 19.36
N PRO A 131 4.64 3.63 20.42
CA PRO A 131 5.47 4.81 20.23
C PRO A 131 6.60 4.40 19.29
N LEU A 132 6.69 5.08 18.13
CA LEU A 132 8.01 5.37 17.64
C LEU A 132 8.71 5.91 18.88
N GLN A 133 9.64 5.13 19.43
CA GLN A 133 10.59 5.66 20.39
C GLN A 133 10.97 7.04 19.85
N PRO A 134 10.90 8.09 20.69
CA PRO A 134 11.04 9.45 20.22
C PRO A 134 12.20 9.49 19.25
N CYS A 135 11.97 10.07 18.07
CA CYS A 135 12.97 10.27 17.05
C CYS A 135 14.14 11.03 17.67
N ASN A 136 15.03 10.30 18.34
CA ASN A 136 16.36 10.76 18.64
C ASN A 136 17.04 10.72 17.28
N MET A 137 17.12 11.89 16.67
CA MET A 137 18.15 12.23 15.69
C MET A 137 19.51 12.22 16.42
N GLY A 138 19.85 11.07 17.02
CA GLY A 138 21.09 10.81 17.72
C GLY A 138 22.11 10.32 16.71
N LEU A 139 23.11 11.16 16.46
CA LEU A 139 24.40 10.74 15.96
C LEU A 139 24.95 9.64 16.88
N ASP A 140 24.83 8.38 16.49
CA ASP A 140 25.60 7.30 17.09
C ASP A 140 26.81 7.03 16.20
N ILE A 141 27.82 7.89 16.35
CA ILE A 141 29.22 7.52 16.12
C ILE A 141 29.59 6.54 17.24
N GLU A 142 30.10 5.39 16.85
CA GLU A 142 30.69 4.38 17.74
C GLU A 142 31.62 5.01 18.76
N VAL A 143 31.33 4.82 20.05
CA VAL A 143 32.38 4.81 21.07
C VAL A 143 32.22 3.52 21.87
N GLN A 144 32.80 2.47 21.33
CA GLN A 144 33.03 1.22 22.03
C GLN A 144 34.23 1.40 22.97
N GLU A 145 34.13 0.79 24.15
CA GLU A 145 35.21 0.42 25.07
C GLU A 145 35.92 1.54 25.85
N LEU A 146 35.60 1.62 27.15
CA LEU A 146 36.59 1.42 28.20
C LEU A 146 35.89 1.00 29.48
N LEU A 147 36.00 -0.30 29.78
CA LEU A 147 35.63 -0.93 31.03
C LEU A 147 36.48 -0.38 32.19
N THR A 148 35.85 -0.33 33.35
CA THR A 148 36.43 -0.32 34.70
C THR A 148 37.72 -1.14 34.80
N LEU A 149 38.82 -0.48 35.15
CA LEU A 149 39.93 -1.08 35.88
C LEU A 149 40.40 -0.08 36.93
N VAL A 150 40.70 -0.66 38.09
CA VAL A 150 41.62 -0.14 39.11
C VAL A 150 42.88 0.42 38.46
#